data_AF-A0A816DGW3-F1
#
_entry.id   AF-A0A816DGW3-F1
#
_cell.length_a   1.000
_cell.length_b   1.000
_cell.length_c   1.000
_cell.angle_alpha   90.00
_cell.angle_beta   90.00
_cell.angle_gamma   90.00
#
_symmetry.space_group_name_H-M   'P 1'
#
loop_
_entity.id
_entity.type
_entity.pdbx_description
1 polymer ?
#
loop_
_entity_poly.entity_id
_entity_poly.type
_entity_poly.pdbx_seq_one_letter_code
_entity_poly.pdbx_strand_id
1 'polypeptide(L)'
;MVKSKQKTNKVVSEKLDPKSLDTNPQRTNPYSTVVYNGNAPKASSKSKCSISRIICIQLCVLLGLLVLAAIIIPIVVLVKDNTSQTPACSKTYSDTFINGISSSSQCAAWQSFLASLTCTTYSTLRIYGSNDPVGIVLNDPNVVTALAVALRYNTSIIAPSNGVNWRTYLCSGGMEITTTGCFCCCSVGYILRPCWNSGYWGGILTTPCVGPTQTLSIHFE
;
A
#
# COMPACT_ATOMS: atom_id res chain seq x y z
N MET A 1 48.45 -36.12 18.68
CA MET A 1 48.75 -34.88 17.94
C MET A 1 48.41 -35.10 16.47
N VAL A 2 47.24 -34.65 16.01
CA VAL A 2 46.79 -34.81 14.62
C VAL A 2 46.89 -33.47 13.92
N LYS A 3 47.79 -33.36 12.93
CA LYS A 3 47.99 -32.14 12.13
C LYS A 3 46.93 -32.06 11.03
N SER A 4 46.00 -31.12 11.16
CA SER A 4 45.04 -30.77 10.10
C SER A 4 45.68 -29.78 9.12
N LYS A 5 45.66 -30.12 7.82
CA LYS A 5 46.14 -29.25 6.74
C LYS A 5 44.97 -28.40 6.22
N GLN A 6 45.02 -27.09 6.44
CA GLN A 6 44.11 -26.14 5.81
C GLN A 6 44.50 -25.92 4.35
N LYS A 7 43.52 -26.07 3.45
CA LYS A 7 43.63 -25.81 2.01
C LYS A 7 43.03 -24.43 1.74
N THR A 8 43.86 -23.46 1.42
CA THR A 8 43.43 -22.09 1.08
C THR A 8 42.97 -22.02 -0.37
N ASN A 9 41.71 -21.66 -0.59
CA ASN A 9 41.17 -21.36 -1.92
C ASN A 9 41.49 -19.91 -2.29
N LYS A 10 42.16 -19.75 -3.42
CA LYS A 10 42.53 -18.48 -4.04
C LYS A 10 41.30 -17.91 -4.76
N VAL A 11 40.76 -16.80 -4.27
CA VAL A 11 39.69 -16.06 -4.92
C VAL A 11 40.29 -15.23 -6.06
N VAL A 12 39.79 -15.45 -7.28
CA VAL A 12 40.10 -14.64 -8.46
C VAL A 12 39.09 -13.49 -8.49
N SER A 13 39.57 -12.26 -8.37
CA SER A 13 38.77 -11.06 -8.54
C SER A 13 38.73 -10.69 -10.02
N GLU A 14 37.57 -10.88 -10.64
CA GLU A 14 37.27 -10.42 -11.99
C GLU A 14 36.80 -8.95 -11.93
N LYS A 15 37.50 -8.09 -12.67
CA LYS A 15 37.25 -6.65 -12.78
C LYS A 15 36.15 -6.43 -13.82
N LEU A 16 35.02 -5.86 -13.43
CA LEU A 16 33.98 -5.41 -14.37
C LEU A 16 34.20 -3.92 -14.71
N ASP A 17 34.32 -3.65 -16.01
CA ASP A 17 34.45 -2.31 -16.60
C ASP A 17 33.11 -1.56 -16.60
N PRO A 18 33.06 -0.27 -16.18
CA PRO A 18 31.86 0.54 -16.25
C PRO A 18 31.77 1.28 -17.60
N LYS A 19 30.83 0.90 -18.47
CA LYS A 19 30.42 1.71 -19.63
C LYS A 19 29.01 2.28 -19.42
N SER A 20 28.98 3.59 -19.18
CA SER A 20 28.17 4.60 -19.89
C SER A 20 26.70 4.26 -20.12
N LEU A 21 25.80 4.83 -19.30
CA LEU A 21 24.41 5.05 -19.70
C LEU A 21 24.11 6.54 -19.86
N ASP A 22 23.53 6.79 -21.03
CA ASP A 22 23.23 8.05 -21.70
C ASP A 22 22.06 8.80 -21.04
N THR A 23 22.18 10.11 -20.93
CA THR A 23 21.15 11.01 -20.39
C THR A 23 20.31 11.58 -21.53
N ASN A 24 19.03 11.23 -21.58
CA ASN A 24 18.06 11.84 -22.50
C ASN A 24 16.96 12.57 -21.71
N PRO A 25 16.89 13.91 -21.71
CA PRO A 25 15.74 14.65 -21.23
C PRO A 25 14.87 15.15 -22.39
N GLN A 26 13.63 15.51 -22.03
CA GLN A 26 12.66 16.34 -22.77
C GLN A 26 11.46 15.59 -23.38
N ARG A 27 10.34 15.65 -22.64
CA ARG A 27 8.99 15.66 -23.24
C ARG A 27 8.11 16.63 -22.45
N THR A 28 7.99 17.84 -22.96
CA THR A 28 6.99 18.83 -22.51
C THR A 28 5.67 18.59 -23.24
N ASN A 29 4.57 18.48 -22.50
CA ASN A 29 3.21 18.43 -23.04
C ASN A 29 2.45 19.72 -22.65
N PRO A 30 1.96 20.52 -23.61
CA PRO A 30 1.17 21.72 -23.32
C PRO A 30 -0.31 21.37 -23.14
N TYR A 31 -0.88 21.70 -21.98
CA TYR A 31 -2.32 21.59 -21.73
C TYR A 31 -3.06 22.80 -22.33
N SER A 32 -4.13 22.48 -23.07
CA SER A 32 -5.00 23.39 -23.81
C SER A 32 -6.05 24.04 -22.90
N THR A 33 -6.24 25.36 -23.05
CA THR A 33 -7.30 26.16 -22.42
C THR A 33 -8.62 26.07 -23.20
N VAL A 34 -9.72 25.71 -22.52
CA VAL A 34 -11.08 25.76 -23.08
C VAL A 34 -11.77 27.06 -22.67
N VAL A 35 -12.22 27.81 -23.69
CA VAL A 35 -13.02 29.04 -23.62
C VAL A 35 -14.49 28.69 -23.42
N TYR A 36 -15.14 29.23 -22.39
CA TYR A 36 -16.60 29.16 -22.22
C TYR A 36 -17.25 30.43 -22.79
N ASN A 37 -18.00 30.27 -23.89
CA ASN A 37 -18.87 31.30 -24.43
C ASN A 37 -20.28 31.17 -23.83
N GLY A 38 -20.77 32.26 -23.26
CA GLY A 38 -22.10 32.35 -22.67
C GLY A 38 -23.22 32.44 -23.69
N ASN A 39 -24.45 32.27 -23.18
CA ASN A 39 -25.64 32.92 -23.73
C ASN A 39 -26.70 33.02 -22.61
N ALA A 40 -27.05 34.25 -22.27
CA ALA A 40 -28.12 34.59 -21.35
C ALA A 40 -29.46 34.72 -22.12
N PRO A 41 -30.56 34.11 -21.67
CA PRO A 41 -31.87 34.35 -22.26
C PRO A 41 -32.57 35.57 -21.64
N LYS A 42 -33.10 36.42 -22.54
CA LYS A 42 -33.94 37.59 -22.27
C LYS A 42 -35.33 37.20 -21.74
N ALA A 43 -35.81 37.95 -20.75
CA ALA A 43 -37.20 37.94 -20.31
C ALA A 43 -38.07 38.87 -21.17
N SER A 44 -39.32 38.46 -21.46
CA SER A 44 -40.40 39.41 -21.78
C SER A 44 -41.82 38.83 -21.71
N SER A 45 -42.65 39.55 -20.96
CA SER A 45 -44.06 39.89 -21.20
C SER A 45 -45.20 39.17 -20.46
N LYS A 46 -46.20 40.01 -20.18
CA LYS A 46 -47.34 39.96 -19.24
C LYS A 46 -48.54 39.22 -19.85
N SER A 47 -49.40 38.62 -19.02
CA SER A 47 -50.86 38.67 -19.23
C SER A 47 -51.64 38.34 -17.95
N LYS A 48 -52.80 38.98 -17.81
CA LYS A 48 -53.68 38.99 -16.63
C LYS A 48 -54.69 37.84 -16.66
N CYS A 49 -55.08 37.41 -15.45
CA CYS A 49 -56.43 37.00 -15.03
C CYS A 49 -57.01 35.67 -15.55
N SER A 50 -57.01 34.64 -14.69
CA SER A 50 -58.16 33.74 -14.51
C SER A 50 -57.92 32.86 -13.27
N ILE A 51 -58.54 33.21 -12.14
CA ILE A 51 -58.42 32.47 -10.87
C ILE A 51 -58.93 31.01 -11.00
N SER A 52 -59.78 30.72 -11.99
CA SER A 52 -60.24 29.36 -12.31
C SER A 52 -59.15 28.50 -12.99
N ARG A 53 -58.18 29.10 -13.68
CA ARG A 53 -57.03 28.37 -14.24
C ARG A 53 -55.93 28.08 -13.21
N ILE A 54 -55.83 28.88 -12.15
CA ILE A 54 -54.80 28.71 -11.10
C ILE A 54 -55.04 27.42 -10.30
N ILE A 55 -56.29 27.05 -10.03
CA ILE A 55 -56.63 25.81 -9.30
C ILE A 55 -56.35 24.58 -10.16
N CYS A 56 -56.64 24.63 -11.47
CA CYS A 56 -56.36 23.53 -12.38
C CYS A 56 -54.86 23.35 -12.63
N ILE A 57 -54.10 24.45 -12.73
CA ILE A 57 -52.64 24.40 -12.86
C ILE A 57 -51.99 23.92 -11.56
N GLN A 58 -52.45 24.36 -10.38
CA GLN A 58 -51.92 23.86 -9.11
C GLN A 58 -52.16 22.37 -8.91
N LEU A 59 -53.35 21.86 -9.26
CA LEU A 59 -53.63 20.43 -9.18
C LEU A 59 -52.79 19.62 -10.19
N CYS A 60 -52.58 20.12 -11.41
CA CYS A 60 -51.69 19.50 -12.40
C CYS A 60 -50.21 19.57 -12.02
N VAL A 61 -49.75 20.65 -11.38
CA VAL A 61 -48.36 20.79 -10.91
C VAL A 61 -48.09 19.90 -9.70
N LEU A 62 -49.05 19.74 -8.78
CA LEU A 62 -48.91 18.82 -7.64
C LEU A 62 -48.92 17.35 -8.08
N LEU A 63 -49.81 16.97 -9.01
CA LEU A 63 -49.83 15.63 -9.61
C LEU A 63 -48.58 15.36 -10.45
N GLY A 64 -48.09 16.35 -11.20
CA GLY A 64 -46.83 16.26 -11.96
C GLY A 64 -45.59 16.11 -11.06
N LEU A 65 -45.51 16.85 -9.96
CA LEU A 65 -44.44 16.74 -8.96
C LEU A 65 -44.47 15.39 -8.23
N LEU A 66 -45.66 14.84 -7.93
CA LEU A 66 -45.80 13.51 -7.33
C LEU A 66 -45.39 12.39 -8.31
N VAL A 67 -45.70 12.52 -9.60
CA VAL A 67 -45.25 11.57 -10.64
C VAL A 67 -43.74 11.68 -10.90
N LEU A 68 -43.17 12.90 -10.89
CA LEU A 68 -41.72 13.12 -10.94
C LEU A 68 -41.01 12.54 -9.70
N ALA A 69 -41.57 12.71 -8.50
CA ALA A 69 -41.02 12.11 -7.28
C ALA A 69 -41.08 10.57 -7.33
N ALA A 70 -42.17 9.98 -7.82
CA ALA A 70 -42.31 8.53 -7.93
C ALA A 70 -41.37 7.89 -8.98
N ILE A 71 -40.98 8.64 -10.03
CA ILE A 71 -40.06 8.17 -11.08
C ILE A 71 -38.59 8.45 -10.74
N ILE A 72 -38.28 9.52 -9.99
CA ILE A 72 -36.90 9.84 -9.60
C ILE A 72 -36.40 8.96 -8.45
N ILE A 73 -37.27 8.48 -7.54
CA ILE A 73 -36.85 7.67 -6.39
C ILE A 73 -36.16 6.34 -6.79
N PRO A 74 -36.56 5.59 -7.83
CA PRO A 74 -35.79 4.42 -8.27
C PRO A 74 -34.57 4.76 -9.17
N ILE A 75 -34.48 5.96 -9.75
CA ILE A 75 -33.37 6.31 -10.69
C ILE A 75 -32.09 6.74 -9.94
N VAL A 76 -32.19 7.16 -8.68
CA VAL A 76 -31.01 7.60 -7.88
C VAL A 76 -30.23 6.43 -7.26
N VAL A 77 -30.71 5.18 -7.34
CA VAL A 77 -29.99 4.00 -6.81
C VAL A 77 -29.30 3.21 -7.93
N LEU A 78 -28.60 3.92 -8.81
CA LEU A 78 -27.64 3.32 -9.72
C LEU A 78 -26.47 4.28 -9.96
N VAL A 79 -26.01 4.93 -8.88
CA VAL A 79 -24.60 5.32 -8.83
C VAL A 79 -23.84 4.00 -8.75
N LYS A 80 -23.50 3.50 -9.93
CA LYS A 80 -22.52 2.44 -10.14
C LYS A 80 -21.34 2.78 -9.25
N ASP A 81 -21.16 1.99 -8.21
CA ASP A 81 -19.99 2.04 -7.35
C ASP A 81 -18.77 2.00 -8.28
N ASN A 82 -18.16 3.17 -8.51
CA ASN A 82 -16.74 3.25 -8.80
C ASN A 82 -16.03 2.95 -7.48
N THR A 83 -16.30 1.77 -6.91
CA THR A 83 -15.41 1.19 -5.92
C THR A 83 -14.06 1.22 -6.60
N SER A 84 -13.15 2.04 -6.09
CA SER A 84 -11.73 1.88 -6.32
C SER A 84 -11.46 0.43 -6.02
N GLN A 85 -11.47 -0.39 -7.06
CA GLN A 85 -11.29 -1.82 -6.95
C GLN A 85 -9.84 -1.93 -6.53
N THR A 86 -9.64 -2.01 -5.21
CA THR A 86 -8.35 -2.29 -4.63
C THR A 86 -7.82 -3.48 -5.41
N PRO A 87 -6.63 -3.39 -6.03
CA PRO A 87 -6.09 -4.48 -6.82
C PRO A 87 -6.29 -5.77 -6.05
N ALA A 88 -6.72 -6.85 -6.70
CA ALA A 88 -7.05 -8.11 -6.02
C ALA A 88 -5.91 -8.64 -5.12
N CYS A 89 -4.70 -8.12 -5.33
CA CYS A 89 -3.46 -8.42 -4.63
C CYS A 89 -3.02 -7.37 -3.60
N SER A 90 -3.86 -6.41 -3.25
CA SER A 90 -3.57 -5.49 -2.18
C SER A 90 -3.73 -6.15 -0.81
N LYS A 91 -2.63 -6.34 -0.08
CA LYS A 91 -2.60 -6.90 1.28
C LYS A 91 -1.86 -5.95 2.21
N THR A 92 -2.48 -5.62 3.33
CA THR A 92 -1.88 -4.75 4.36
C THR A 92 -1.91 -5.42 5.71
N TYR A 93 -0.81 -5.32 6.44
CA TYR A 93 -0.76 -5.54 7.87
C TYR A 93 -0.35 -4.23 8.55
N SER A 94 -1.00 -3.91 9.66
CA SER A 94 -0.67 -2.74 10.47
C SER A 94 -1.10 -2.96 11.91
N ASP A 95 -0.19 -2.73 12.86
CA ASP A 95 -0.48 -2.85 14.28
C ASP A 95 0.39 -1.88 15.10
N THR A 96 -0.02 -1.59 16.34
CA THR A 96 0.71 -0.69 17.25
C THR A 96 1.42 -1.50 18.31
N PHE A 97 2.74 -1.38 18.34
CA PHE A 97 3.55 -2.15 19.26
C PHE A 97 4.07 -1.27 20.39
N ILE A 98 4.01 -1.80 21.60
CA ILE A 98 4.45 -1.11 22.82
C ILE A 98 5.77 -1.74 23.26
N ASN A 99 6.72 -0.91 23.68
CA ASN A 99 8.02 -1.37 24.14
C ASN A 99 7.91 -2.41 25.26
N GLY A 100 8.63 -3.54 25.12
CA GLY A 100 8.70 -4.58 26.15
C GLY A 100 7.42 -5.41 26.31
N ILE A 101 6.39 -5.18 25.49
CA ILE A 101 5.14 -5.93 25.53
C ILE A 101 5.10 -6.88 24.34
N SER A 102 4.98 -8.19 24.61
CA SER A 102 4.62 -9.17 23.60
C SER A 102 3.10 -9.32 23.53
N SER A 103 2.58 -9.59 22.33
CA SER A 103 1.15 -9.79 22.12
C SER A 103 0.90 -10.97 21.19
N SER A 104 0.22 -11.99 21.72
CA SER A 104 -0.19 -13.16 20.94
C SER A 104 -1.20 -12.82 19.84
N SER A 105 -2.05 -11.81 20.06
CA SER A 105 -3.00 -11.36 19.03
C SER A 105 -2.30 -10.70 17.85
N GLN A 106 -1.27 -9.88 18.10
CA GLN A 106 -0.47 -9.25 17.05
C GLN A 106 0.27 -10.30 16.21
N CYS A 107 0.80 -11.33 16.88
CA CYS A 107 1.41 -12.46 16.19
C CYS A 107 0.40 -13.26 15.34
N ALA A 108 -0.78 -13.57 15.88
CA ALA A 108 -1.82 -14.29 15.13
C ALA A 108 -2.31 -13.48 13.91
N ALA A 109 -2.45 -12.16 14.04
CA ALA A 109 -2.76 -11.27 12.94
C ALA A 109 -1.64 -11.24 11.89
N TRP A 110 -0.37 -11.22 12.32
CA TRP A 110 0.78 -11.33 11.43
C TRP A 110 0.77 -12.64 10.64
N GLN A 111 0.62 -13.79 11.30
CA GLN A 111 0.55 -15.09 10.62
C GLN A 111 -0.60 -15.18 9.64
N SER A 112 -1.77 -14.62 10.00
CA SER A 112 -2.93 -14.55 9.11
C SER A 112 -2.65 -13.69 7.88
N PHE A 113 -1.95 -12.57 8.06
CA PHE A 113 -1.48 -11.73 6.95
C PHE A 113 -0.53 -12.50 6.02
N LEU A 114 0.50 -13.18 6.55
CA LEU A 114 1.43 -13.97 5.74
C LEU A 114 0.72 -15.07 4.94
N ALA A 115 -0.24 -15.76 5.56
CA ALA A 115 -1.05 -16.78 4.90
C ALA A 115 -1.92 -16.19 3.77
N SER A 116 -2.33 -14.93 3.88
CA SER A 116 -3.15 -14.22 2.89
C SER A 116 -2.39 -13.78 1.64
N LEU A 117 -1.05 -13.89 1.62
CA LEU A 117 -0.20 -13.48 0.50
C LEU A 117 -0.29 -14.50 -0.66
N THR A 118 -1.47 -14.61 -1.29
CA THR A 118 -1.79 -15.68 -2.24
C THR A 118 -1.69 -15.31 -3.71
N CYS A 119 -1.46 -14.04 -4.05
CA CYS A 119 -1.36 -13.63 -5.43
C CYS A 119 -0.14 -14.20 -6.15
N THR A 120 -0.31 -14.45 -7.44
CA THR A 120 0.74 -14.91 -8.35
C THR A 120 1.83 -13.86 -8.52
N THR A 121 1.46 -12.59 -8.48
CA THR A 121 2.36 -11.45 -8.67
C THR A 121 1.97 -10.28 -7.79
N TYR A 122 2.98 -9.58 -7.30
CA TYR A 122 2.88 -8.28 -6.63
C TYR A 122 3.88 -7.34 -7.31
N SER A 123 3.46 -6.09 -7.50
CA SER A 123 4.21 -5.02 -8.14
C SER A 123 4.97 -4.14 -7.17
N THR A 124 4.39 -3.87 -6.00
CA THR A 124 4.96 -2.97 -4.99
C THR A 124 4.95 -3.61 -3.61
N LEU A 125 6.00 -3.36 -2.85
CA LEU A 125 6.05 -3.55 -1.40
C LEU A 125 6.41 -2.23 -0.74
N ARG A 126 5.69 -1.87 0.32
CA ARG A 126 6.02 -0.74 1.18
C ARG A 126 6.07 -1.16 2.64
N ILE A 127 7.12 -0.74 3.35
CA ILE A 127 7.22 -0.84 4.82
C ILE A 127 7.26 0.58 5.39
N TYR A 128 6.38 0.86 6.34
CA TYR A 128 6.18 2.21 6.90
C TYR A 128 5.65 2.12 8.33
N GLY A 129 5.56 3.25 9.02
CA GLY A 129 5.10 3.29 10.40
C GLY A 129 4.92 4.70 10.94
N SER A 130 4.63 4.83 12.24
CA SER A 130 4.42 6.16 12.85
C SER A 130 5.70 7.02 12.87
N ASN A 131 6.88 6.39 12.88
CA ASN A 131 8.18 7.10 12.87
C ASN A 131 8.66 7.49 11.46
N ASP A 132 8.14 6.81 10.44
CA ASP A 132 8.32 7.20 9.04
C ASP A 132 7.05 6.85 8.26
N PRO A 133 6.12 7.80 8.15
CA PRO A 133 4.86 7.59 7.44
C PRO A 133 5.06 7.40 5.94
N VAL A 134 6.16 7.87 5.34
CA VAL A 134 6.48 7.64 3.93
C VAL A 134 7.01 6.22 3.76
N GLY A 135 7.98 5.86 4.59
CA GLY A 135 8.56 4.53 4.61
C GLY A 135 9.43 4.21 3.39
N ILE A 136 9.79 2.94 3.27
CA ILE A 136 10.60 2.42 2.17
C ILE A 136 9.75 1.64 1.18
N VAL A 137 9.98 1.86 -0.11
CA VAL A 137 9.23 1.27 -1.23
C VAL A 137 10.14 0.44 -2.12
N LEU A 138 9.65 -0.73 -2.51
CA LEU A 138 10.22 -1.64 -3.48
C LEU A 138 9.26 -1.78 -4.66
N ASN A 139 9.74 -1.52 -5.87
CA ASN A 139 8.93 -1.53 -7.10
C ASN A 139 9.43 -2.57 -8.13
N ASP A 140 10.28 -3.52 -7.72
CA ASP A 140 10.71 -4.63 -8.59
C ASP A 140 9.75 -5.82 -8.41
N PRO A 141 8.85 -6.09 -9.36
CA PRO A 141 7.79 -7.09 -9.16
C PRO A 141 8.32 -8.50 -8.91
N ASN A 142 9.49 -8.84 -9.46
CA ASN A 142 10.10 -10.15 -9.24
C ASN A 142 10.57 -10.30 -7.80
N VAL A 143 11.20 -9.24 -7.25
CA VAL A 143 11.67 -9.23 -5.86
C VAL A 143 10.51 -9.14 -4.88
N VAL A 144 9.50 -8.30 -5.14
CA VAL A 144 8.30 -8.19 -4.31
C VAL A 144 7.59 -9.54 -4.24
N THR A 145 7.37 -10.19 -5.39
CA THR A 145 6.72 -11.51 -5.45
C THR A 145 7.54 -12.57 -4.73
N ALA A 146 8.87 -12.59 -4.89
CA ALA A 146 9.74 -13.50 -4.17
C ALA A 146 9.66 -13.31 -2.65
N LEU A 147 9.62 -12.07 -2.16
CA LEU A 147 9.46 -11.76 -0.73
C LEU A 147 8.09 -12.21 -0.21
N ALA A 148 7.01 -11.98 -0.96
CA ALA A 148 5.66 -12.41 -0.56
C ALA A 148 5.57 -13.94 -0.44
N VAL A 149 6.11 -14.67 -1.43
CA VAL A 149 6.22 -16.14 -1.39
C VAL A 149 7.06 -16.58 -0.19
N ALA A 150 8.22 -15.95 0.03
CA ALA A 150 9.11 -16.32 1.12
C ALA A 150 8.47 -16.11 2.50
N LEU A 151 7.78 -14.99 2.68
CA LEU A 151 7.00 -14.71 3.89
C LEU A 151 5.88 -15.73 4.11
N ARG A 152 5.11 -16.05 3.07
CA ARG A 152 4.01 -17.02 3.16
C ARG A 152 4.46 -18.42 3.53
N TYR A 153 5.57 -18.88 2.94
CA TYR A 153 6.07 -20.25 3.13
C TYR A 153 7.17 -20.36 4.20
N ASN A 154 7.39 -19.30 4.98
CA ASN A 154 8.43 -19.22 6.01
C ASN A 154 9.84 -19.55 5.49
N THR A 155 10.18 -19.12 4.27
CA THR A 155 11.50 -19.33 3.70
C THR A 155 12.36 -18.07 3.83
N SER A 156 13.68 -18.28 3.95
CA SER A 156 14.64 -17.21 4.10
C SER A 156 15.24 -16.85 2.75
N ILE A 157 15.17 -15.58 2.36
CA ILE A 157 15.81 -15.07 1.14
C ILE A 157 16.55 -13.77 1.42
N ILE A 158 17.51 -13.46 0.54
CA ILE A 158 18.15 -12.14 0.42
C ILE A 158 17.98 -11.71 -1.02
N ALA A 159 17.33 -10.57 -1.23
CA ALA A 159 17.03 -10.04 -2.56
C ALA A 159 17.48 -8.56 -2.65
N PRO A 160 18.57 -8.26 -3.35
CA PRO A 160 19.03 -6.89 -3.54
C PRO A 160 18.10 -6.13 -4.48
N SER A 161 17.64 -4.94 -4.08
CA SER A 161 16.88 -4.04 -4.96
C SER A 161 16.82 -2.63 -4.36
N ASN A 162 16.74 -1.60 -5.21
CA ASN A 162 16.73 -0.18 -4.81
C ASN A 162 17.88 0.22 -3.87
N GLY A 163 19.06 -0.37 -4.05
CA GLY A 163 20.25 -0.09 -3.23
C GLY A 163 20.24 -0.68 -1.82
N VAL A 164 19.23 -1.49 -1.46
CA VAL A 164 19.15 -2.19 -0.17
C VAL A 164 19.01 -3.70 -0.36
N ASN A 165 19.34 -4.46 0.67
CA ASN A 165 19.10 -5.90 0.70
C ASN A 165 17.79 -6.16 1.44
N TRP A 166 16.75 -6.56 0.73
CA TRP A 166 15.51 -7.03 1.33
C TRP A 166 15.69 -8.46 1.77
N ARG A 167 15.28 -8.78 2.99
CA ARG A 167 15.51 -10.10 3.55
C ARG A 167 14.32 -10.60 4.32
N THR A 168 14.11 -11.90 4.23
CA THR A 168 13.21 -12.64 5.12
C THR A 168 14.00 -13.68 5.88
N TYR A 169 13.62 -13.92 7.13
CA TYR A 169 14.26 -14.97 7.92
C TYR A 169 13.32 -15.53 8.98
N LEU A 170 13.46 -16.82 9.26
CA LEU A 170 12.72 -17.46 10.35
C LEU A 170 13.47 -17.26 11.67
N CYS A 171 12.96 -16.36 12.49
CA CYS A 171 13.41 -16.17 13.86
C CYS A 171 12.68 -17.15 14.80
N SER A 172 13.16 -17.31 16.04
CA SER A 172 12.59 -18.23 17.04
C SER A 172 11.09 -18.02 17.32
N GLY A 173 10.56 -16.82 17.03
CA GLY A 173 9.14 -16.50 17.15
C GLY A 173 8.33 -16.54 15.85
N GLY A 174 8.97 -16.48 14.68
CA GLY A 174 8.27 -16.41 13.39
C GLY A 174 9.05 -15.63 12.33
N MET A 175 8.39 -15.37 11.20
CA MET A 175 9.02 -14.67 10.08
C MET A 175 9.28 -13.19 10.38
N GLU A 176 10.51 -12.79 10.11
CA GLU A 176 11.00 -11.41 10.08
C GLU A 176 11.14 -10.97 8.61
N ILE A 177 10.79 -9.72 8.33
CA ILE A 177 11.24 -8.99 7.13
C ILE A 177 12.10 -7.81 7.55
N THR A 178 13.23 -7.63 6.90
CA THR A 178 14.21 -6.58 7.24
C THR A 178 14.93 -6.05 6.01
N THR A 179 15.35 -4.79 6.08
CA THR A 179 16.27 -4.17 5.12
C THR A 179 17.71 -4.06 5.66
N THR A 180 17.96 -4.57 6.87
CA THR A 180 19.27 -4.48 7.54
C THR A 180 20.22 -5.61 7.17
N GLY A 181 21.48 -5.50 7.60
CA GLY A 181 22.53 -6.49 7.33
C GLY A 181 22.52 -7.73 8.23
N CYS A 182 21.64 -7.82 9.22
CA CYS A 182 21.57 -8.96 10.13
C CYS A 182 20.13 -9.45 10.35
N PHE A 183 20.01 -10.70 10.82
CA PHE A 183 18.76 -11.38 11.10
C PHE A 183 18.56 -11.52 12.60
N CYS A 184 17.32 -11.42 13.04
CA CYS A 184 16.94 -11.63 14.43
C CYS A 184 17.72 -10.76 15.43
N CYS A 185 18.24 -9.62 14.98
CA CYS A 185 19.21 -8.78 15.68
C CYS A 185 18.60 -7.41 16.06
N CYS A 186 19.37 -6.59 16.79
CA CYS A 186 18.94 -5.28 17.30
C CYS A 186 19.36 -4.08 16.43
N SER A 187 19.53 -4.26 15.12
CA SER A 187 19.97 -3.19 14.22
C SER A 187 18.85 -2.23 13.87
N VAL A 188 19.19 -0.95 13.68
CA VAL A 188 18.26 0.07 13.18
C VAL A 188 17.98 -0.17 11.71
N GLY A 189 16.70 -0.07 11.31
CA GLY A 189 16.28 -0.16 9.91
C GLY A 189 14.77 -0.25 9.77
N TYR A 190 14.30 -0.92 8.72
CA TYR A 190 12.89 -1.26 8.54
C TYR A 190 12.72 -2.74 8.84
N ILE A 191 12.19 -3.04 10.02
CA ILE A 191 12.10 -4.41 10.53
C ILE A 191 10.68 -4.67 11.03
N LEU A 192 10.06 -5.76 10.56
CA LEU A 192 8.83 -6.29 11.15
C LEU A 192 9.09 -7.72 11.61
N ARG A 193 8.81 -7.98 12.90
CA ARG A 193 8.81 -9.31 13.51
C ARG A 193 7.75 -9.42 14.62
N PRO A 194 6.45 -9.33 14.31
CA PRO A 194 5.39 -9.27 15.31
C PRO A 194 5.32 -10.48 16.26
N CYS A 195 5.84 -11.64 15.85
CA CYS A 195 5.77 -12.87 16.63
C CYS A 195 6.93 -13.10 17.62
N TRP A 196 7.69 -12.07 17.99
CA TRP A 196 8.79 -12.26 18.95
C TRP A 196 8.31 -12.25 20.41
N ASN A 197 8.63 -13.31 21.15
CA ASN A 197 8.10 -13.56 22.49
C ASN A 197 8.55 -12.56 23.58
N SER A 198 9.64 -11.82 23.38
CA SER A 198 10.18 -10.85 24.36
C SER A 198 9.73 -9.40 24.13
N GLY A 199 8.77 -9.15 23.24
CA GLY A 199 8.36 -7.78 22.89
C GLY A 199 9.37 -7.02 22.01
N TYR A 200 10.22 -7.75 21.30
CA TYR A 200 11.16 -7.21 20.30
C TYR A 200 10.58 -7.39 18.90
N TRP A 201 9.56 -6.61 18.62
CA TRP A 201 8.62 -6.78 17.51
C TRP A 201 9.08 -6.17 16.18
N GLY A 202 10.21 -5.47 16.16
CA GLY A 202 10.70 -4.75 14.99
C GLY A 202 10.86 -3.25 15.28
N GLY A 203 10.95 -2.45 14.22
CA GLY A 203 11.10 -1.01 14.31
C GLY A 203 11.25 -0.38 12.93
N ILE A 204 10.68 0.82 12.76
CA ILE A 204 10.95 1.69 11.62
C ILE A 204 11.89 2.80 12.10
N LEU A 205 13.13 2.77 11.57
CA LEU A 205 14.22 3.69 11.93
C LEU A 205 14.57 3.70 13.43
N THR A 206 14.25 2.62 14.15
CA THR A 206 14.60 2.41 15.56
C THR A 206 15.16 1.01 15.77
N THR A 207 15.85 0.78 16.89
CA THR A 207 16.29 -0.57 17.26
C THR A 207 15.10 -1.46 17.66
N PRO A 208 15.02 -2.71 17.20
CA PRO A 208 13.88 -3.59 17.49
C PRO A 208 13.89 -4.18 18.90
N CYS A 209 14.98 -4.04 19.65
CA CYS A 209 15.12 -4.63 20.98
C CYS A 209 14.73 -3.69 22.12
N VAL A 210 14.76 -2.38 21.89
CA VAL A 210 14.32 -1.36 22.86
C VAL A 210 13.62 -0.19 22.13
N GLY A 211 12.87 -0.51 21.09
CA GLY A 211 12.18 0.48 20.26
C GLY A 211 11.05 1.20 21.02
N PRO A 212 10.81 2.50 20.78
CA PRO A 212 9.67 3.21 21.35
C PRO A 212 8.36 2.63 20.82
N THR A 213 7.24 2.92 21.51
CA THR A 213 5.91 2.58 20.99
C THR A 213 5.72 3.19 19.60
N GLN A 214 5.35 2.36 18.63
CA GLN A 214 5.13 2.81 17.26
C GLN A 214 4.19 1.88 16.51
N THR A 215 3.54 2.42 15.48
CA THR A 215 2.81 1.60 14.51
C THR A 215 3.81 1.06 13.49
N LEU A 216 3.74 -0.25 13.21
CA LEU A 216 4.46 -0.88 12.10
C LEU A 216 3.47 -1.37 11.07
N SER A 217 3.75 -1.08 9.80
CA SER A 217 2.88 -1.40 8.68
C SER A 217 3.68 -1.95 7.50
N ILE A 218 3.07 -2.89 6.79
CA ILE A 218 3.58 -3.43 5.52
C ILE A 218 2.42 -3.58 4.54
N HIS A 219 2.67 -3.22 3.29
CA HIS A 219 1.69 -3.25 2.22
C HIS A 219 2.28 -3.88 0.96
N PHE A 220 1.55 -4.83 0.38
CA PHE A 220 1.82 -5.40 -0.93
C PHE A 220 0.68 -5.05 -1.88
N GLU A 221 0.96 -4.76 -3.15
CA GLU A 221 -0.02 -4.56 -4.22
C GLU A 221 0.46 -5.12 -5.57
#